data_AF-A0A656G4C2-F1
#
_entry.id   AF-A0A656G4C2-F1
#
_cell.length_a   1.000
_cell.length_b   1.000
_cell.length_c   1.000
_cell.angle_alpha   90.00
_cell.angle_beta   90.00
_cell.angle_gamma   90.00
#
_symmetry.space_group_name_H-M   'P 1'
#
loop_
_entity.id
_entity.type
_entity.pdbx_description
1 polymer ?
#
loop_
_entity_poly.entity_id
_entity_poly.type
_entity_poly.pdbx_seq_one_letter_code
_entity_poly.pdbx_strand_id
1 'polypeptide(L)'
;MKTMNWCDLLIKRDEITAMNADDLDAVIRATDDQLLTLAHGVSGIGNLLACAASNEESGLSPDAVRNVGWMLESLGALISNVAGVSAHAADATPRRQAKAGAK
;
A
#
# COMPACT_ATOMS: atom_id res chain seq x y z
N MET A 1 -19.78 -12.57 -11.94
CA MET A 1 -18.36 -12.95 -11.78
C MET A 1 -17.80 -12.11 -10.65
N LYS A 2 -17.14 -12.71 -9.64
CA LYS A 2 -16.60 -11.94 -8.52
C LYS A 2 -15.29 -11.28 -8.96
N THR A 3 -15.23 -9.95 -8.91
CA THR A 3 -13.98 -9.20 -9.14
C THR A 3 -13.27 -9.08 -7.80
N MET A 4 -12.00 -9.50 -7.74
CA MET A 4 -11.15 -9.26 -6.58
C MET A 4 -10.52 -7.87 -6.67
N ASN A 5 -10.42 -7.18 -5.55
CA ASN A 5 -9.67 -5.92 -5.42
C ASN A 5 -8.33 -6.16 -4.71
N TRP A 6 -7.52 -5.11 -4.57
CA TRP A 6 -6.23 -5.20 -3.87
C TRP A 6 -6.36 -5.72 -2.44
N CYS A 7 -7.43 -5.34 -1.72
CA CYS A 7 -7.66 -5.80 -0.35
C CYS A 7 -7.83 -7.32 -0.27
N ASP A 8 -8.46 -7.93 -1.28
CA ASP A 8 -8.68 -9.38 -1.33
C ASP A 8 -7.38 -10.18 -1.52
N LEU A 9 -6.31 -9.53 -2.01
CA LEU A 9 -5.00 -10.15 -2.26
C LEU A 9 -4.02 -9.99 -1.11
N LEU A 10 -4.32 -9.13 -0.13
CA LEU A 10 -3.44 -8.86 1.01
C LEU A 10 -3.71 -9.84 2.15
N ILE A 11 -2.67 -10.07 2.95
CA ILE A 11 -2.76 -10.89 4.15
C ILE A 11 -3.79 -10.31 5.13
N LYS A 12 -4.63 -11.18 5.69
CA LYS A 12 -5.69 -10.78 6.62
C LYS A 12 -5.18 -10.68 8.04
N ARG A 13 -5.87 -9.88 8.87
CA ARG A 13 -5.52 -9.65 10.28
C ARG A 13 -5.36 -10.93 11.09
N ASP A 14 -6.22 -11.93 10.87
CA ASP A 14 -6.17 -13.20 11.59
C ASP A 14 -4.89 -13.99 11.24
N GLU A 15 -4.46 -13.91 9.97
CA GLU A 15 -3.23 -14.53 9.49
C GLU A 15 -2.01 -13.80 10.07
N ILE A 16 -2.01 -12.46 10.10
CA ILE A 16 -0.96 -11.66 10.77
C ILE A 16 -0.85 -12.04 12.25
N THR A 17 -1.97 -12.21 12.94
CA THR A 17 -1.97 -12.58 14.38
C THR A 17 -1.35 -13.96 14.61
N ALA A 18 -1.38 -14.84 13.62
CA ALA A 18 -0.80 -16.18 13.66
C ALA A 18 0.71 -16.23 13.34
N MET A 19 1.31 -15.17 12.79
CA MET A 19 2.74 -15.09 12.42
C MET A 19 3.70 -15.01 13.60
N ASN A 20 4.88 -15.63 13.47
CA ASN A 20 5.94 -15.54 14.50
C ASN A 20 6.59 -14.14 14.55
N ALA A 21 7.45 -13.88 15.53
CA ALA A 21 8.02 -12.55 15.73
C ALA A 21 8.93 -12.11 14.57
N ASP A 22 9.70 -13.04 13.98
CA ASP A 22 10.60 -12.75 12.87
C ASP A 22 9.80 -12.46 11.59
N ASP A 23 8.72 -13.22 11.34
CA ASP A 23 7.80 -12.98 10.23
C ASP A 23 7.10 -11.62 10.36
N LEU A 24 6.70 -11.24 11.59
CA LEU A 24 6.09 -9.93 11.85
C LEU A 24 7.07 -8.79 11.58
N ASP A 25 8.33 -8.90 12.00
CA ASP A 25 9.37 -7.91 11.68
C ASP A 25 9.61 -7.81 10.17
N ALA A 26 9.67 -8.96 9.48
CA ALA A 26 9.83 -9.02 8.04
C ALA A 26 8.65 -8.35 7.30
N VAL A 27 7.41 -8.57 7.76
CA VAL A 27 6.22 -7.91 7.21
C VAL A 27 6.31 -6.40 7.37
N ILE A 28 6.64 -5.90 8.57
CA ILE A 28 6.74 -4.46 8.84
C ILE A 28 7.75 -3.81 7.87
N ARG A 29 8.96 -4.36 7.78
CA ARG A 29 10.01 -3.85 6.86
C ARG A 29 9.55 -3.86 5.42
N ALA A 30 8.99 -4.97 4.96
CA ALA A 30 8.52 -5.11 3.58
C ALA A 30 7.41 -4.08 3.27
N THR A 31 6.47 -3.88 4.19
CA THR A 31 5.40 -2.90 4.01
C THR A 31 5.93 -1.47 4.01
N ASP A 32 6.92 -1.12 4.83
CA ASP A 32 7.52 0.22 4.85
C ASP A 32 8.23 0.53 3.53
N ASP A 33 9.05 -0.40 3.01
CA ASP A 33 9.75 -0.25 1.72
C ASP A 33 8.76 -0.11 0.55
N GLN A 34 7.69 -0.91 0.56
CA GLN A 34 6.65 -0.87 -0.46
C GLN A 34 5.85 0.44 -0.40
N LEU A 35 5.49 0.90 0.79
CA LEU A 35 4.76 2.16 0.99
C LEU A 35 5.59 3.35 0.49
N LEU A 36 6.89 3.37 0.80
CA LEU A 36 7.79 4.41 0.33
C LEU A 36 7.89 4.41 -1.21
N THR A 37 8.04 3.22 -1.80
CA THR A 37 8.10 3.05 -3.27
C THR A 37 6.81 3.53 -3.92
N LEU A 38 5.64 3.16 -3.38
CA LEU A 38 4.34 3.59 -3.87
C LEU A 38 4.16 5.11 -3.75
N ALA A 39 4.57 5.71 -2.63
CA ALA A 39 4.52 7.14 -2.42
C ALA A 39 5.38 7.91 -3.43
N HIS A 40 6.61 7.43 -3.69
CA HIS A 40 7.47 7.99 -4.74
C HIS A 40 6.86 7.84 -6.13
N GLY A 41 6.24 6.70 -6.43
CA GLY A 41 5.52 6.49 -7.68
C GLY A 41 4.36 7.48 -7.88
N VAL A 42 3.52 7.66 -6.87
CA VAL A 42 2.40 8.63 -6.89
C VAL A 42 2.93 10.06 -7.08
N SER A 43 4.02 10.41 -6.40
CA SER A 43 4.68 11.72 -6.59
C SER A 43 5.17 11.92 -8.02
N GLY A 44 5.85 10.91 -8.59
CA GLY A 44 6.30 10.93 -9.98
C GLY A 44 5.15 11.09 -10.97
N ILE A 45 4.03 10.40 -10.76
CA ILE A 45 2.81 10.57 -11.55
C ILE A 45 2.31 12.01 -11.44
N GLY A 46 2.22 12.56 -10.23
CA GLY A 46 1.81 13.96 -10.01
C GLY A 46 2.68 14.95 -10.78
N ASN A 47 4.00 14.75 -10.79
CA ASN A 47 4.92 15.57 -11.57
C ASN A 47 4.65 15.48 -13.08
N LEU A 48 4.42 14.27 -13.60
CA LEU A 48 4.06 14.08 -15.02
C LEU A 48 2.75 14.78 -15.38
N LEU A 49 1.75 14.74 -14.49
CA LEU A 49 0.48 15.46 -14.70
C LEU A 49 0.68 16.97 -14.70
N ALA A 50 1.52 17.50 -13.82
CA ALA A 50 1.85 18.92 -13.81
C ALA A 50 2.57 19.34 -15.10
N CYS A 51 3.52 18.54 -15.58
CA CYS A 51 4.19 18.77 -16.87
C CYS A 51 3.20 18.74 -18.04
N ALA A 52 2.31 17.76 -18.09
CA ALA A 52 1.31 17.63 -19.15
C ALA A 52 0.28 18.78 -19.13
N ALA A 53 -0.12 19.24 -17.94
CA ALA A 53 -1.03 20.37 -17.80
C ALA A 53 -0.38 21.71 -18.17
N SER A 54 0.93 21.83 -18.00
CA SER A 54 1.70 23.05 -18.33
C SER A 54 2.21 23.08 -19.79
N ASN A 55 1.96 22.03 -20.57
CA ASN A 55 2.39 21.95 -21.96
C ASN A 55 1.37 22.64 -22.87
N GLU A 56 1.81 23.68 -23.59
CA GLU A 56 0.94 24.53 -24.42
C GLU A 56 0.58 23.92 -25.78
N GLU A 57 1.32 22.90 -26.24
CA GLU A 57 1.09 22.23 -27.53
C GLU A 57 0.30 20.92 -27.41
N SER A 58 0.46 20.20 -26.30
CA SER A 58 -0.12 18.87 -26.10
C SER A 58 -0.40 18.59 -24.62
N GLY A 59 -1.64 18.22 -24.31
CA GLY A 59 -2.06 17.79 -22.98
C GLY A 59 -2.53 16.35 -22.93
N LEU A 60 -3.10 15.94 -21.79
CA LEU A 60 -3.78 14.66 -21.68
C LEU A 60 -5.16 14.72 -22.31
N SER A 61 -5.53 13.68 -23.06
CA SER A 61 -6.89 13.52 -23.54
C SER A 61 -7.87 13.33 -22.37
N PRO A 62 -9.16 13.65 -22.53
CA PRO A 62 -10.15 13.45 -21.48
C PRO A 62 -10.22 12.00 -20.96
N ASP A 63 -10.02 11.01 -21.83
CA ASP A 63 -9.97 9.59 -21.44
C ASP A 63 -8.70 9.25 -20.66
N ALA A 64 -7.55 9.81 -21.04
CA ALA A 64 -6.31 9.63 -20.28
C ALA A 64 -6.43 10.23 -18.88
N VAL A 65 -7.01 11.42 -18.74
CA VAL A 65 -7.29 12.05 -17.43
C VAL A 65 -8.19 11.16 -16.58
N ARG A 66 -9.27 10.63 -17.17
CA ARG A 66 -10.19 9.72 -16.46
C ARG A 66 -9.49 8.46 -15.98
N ASN A 67 -8.69 7.84 -16.85
CA ASN A 67 -7.96 6.61 -16.52
C ASN A 67 -6.92 6.84 -15.42
N VAL A 68 -6.21 7.96 -15.45
CA VAL A 68 -5.30 8.36 -14.36
C VAL A 68 -6.06 8.56 -13.05
N GLY A 69 -7.24 9.19 -13.09
CA GLY A 69 -8.09 9.36 -11.90
C GLY A 69 -8.43 8.03 -11.25
N TRP A 70 -8.94 7.06 -12.01
CA TRP A 70 -9.24 5.72 -11.52
C TRP A 70 -7.99 4.97 -11.01
N MET A 71 -6.86 5.13 -11.70
CA MET A 71 -5.60 4.56 -11.25
C MET A 71 -5.16 5.13 -9.90
N LEU A 72 -5.22 6.46 -9.71
CA LEU A 72 -4.86 7.11 -8.45
C LEU A 72 -5.78 6.71 -7.29
N GLU A 73 -7.08 6.57 -7.55
CA GLU A 73 -8.03 6.04 -6.56
C GLU A 73 -7.65 4.61 -6.14
N SER A 74 -7.37 3.74 -7.12
CA SER A 74 -6.96 2.36 -6.85
C SER A 74 -5.63 2.28 -6.10
N LEU A 75 -4.67 3.16 -6.40
CA LEU A 75 -3.38 3.24 -5.70
C LEU A 75 -3.55 3.75 -4.26
N GLY A 76 -4.41 4.76 -4.04
CA GLY A 76 -4.72 5.25 -2.70
C GLY A 76 -5.34 4.18 -1.80
N ALA A 77 -6.24 3.37 -2.37
CA ALA A 77 -6.80 2.20 -1.66
C ALA A 77 -5.71 1.18 -1.33
N LEU A 78 -4.84 0.83 -2.29
CA LEU A 78 -3.73 -0.11 -2.05
C LEU A 78 -2.79 0.39 -0.94
N ILE A 79 -2.32 1.64 -1.02
CA ILE A 79 -1.45 2.28 -0.01
C ILE A 79 -2.08 2.19 1.39
N SER A 80 -3.36 2.56 1.51
CA SER A 80 -4.07 2.54 2.80
C SER A 80 -4.13 1.13 3.39
N ASN A 81 -4.34 0.10 2.55
CA ASN A 81 -4.40 -1.27 3.02
C ASN A 81 -3.02 -1.83 3.41
N VAL A 82 -1.98 -1.54 2.65
CA VAL A 82 -0.60 -1.95 3.00
C VAL A 82 -0.18 -1.29 4.32
N ALA A 83 -0.54 -0.01 4.53
CA ALA A 83 -0.35 0.65 5.82
C ALA A 83 -1.13 -0.03 6.96
N GLY A 84 -2.35 -0.50 6.69
CA GLY A 84 -3.13 -1.31 7.63
C GLY A 84 -2.44 -2.64 7.99
N VAL A 85 -1.85 -3.34 7.03
CA VAL A 85 -1.06 -4.56 7.26
C VAL A 85 0.14 -4.26 8.16
N SER A 86 0.91 -3.20 7.87
CA SER A 86 2.03 -2.75 8.71
C SER A 86 1.59 -2.49 10.15
N ALA A 87 0.52 -1.71 10.33
CA ALA A 87 -0.02 -1.37 11.64
C ALA A 87 -0.49 -2.61 12.42
N HIS A 88 -1.16 -3.55 11.75
CA HIS A 88 -1.58 -4.81 12.37
C HIS A 88 -0.40 -5.71 12.77
N ALA A 89 0.66 -5.74 11.96
CA ALA A 89 1.87 -6.47 12.29
C ALA A 89 2.56 -5.85 13.52
N ALA A 90 2.71 -4.53 13.55
CA ALA A 90 3.26 -3.79 14.68
C ALA A 90 2.48 -4.02 15.98
N ASP A 91 1.14 -4.02 15.93
CA ASP A 91 0.28 -4.34 17.08
C ASP A 91 0.45 -5.77 17.61
N ALA A 92 0.77 -6.73 16.72
CA ALA A 92 0.94 -8.13 17.07
C ALA A 92 2.31 -8.42 17.71
N THR A 93 3.34 -7.62 17.41
CA THR A 93 4.72 -7.83 17.86
C THR A 93 4.89 -7.82 19.40
N PRO A 94 4.39 -6.82 20.16
CA PRO A 94 4.53 -6.82 21.62
C PRO A 94 3.80 -8.00 22.29
N ARG A 95 2.66 -8.42 21.74
CA ARG A 95 1.87 -9.57 22.24
C ARG A 95 2.64 -10.88 22.10
N ARG A 96 3.48 -11.00 21.07
CA ARG A 96 4.33 -12.17 20.82
C ARG A 96 5.54 -12.20 21.73
N GLN A 97 6.21 -11.05 21.92
CA GLN A 97 7.35 -10.93 22.83
C GLN A 97 6.95 -11.22 24.29
N ALA A 98 5.79 -10.74 24.72
CA ALA A 98 5.24 -11.05 26.05
C ALA A 98 4.94 -12.55 26.25
N LYS A 99 4.46 -13.25 25.21
CA LYS A 99 4.22 -14.70 25.26
C LYS A 99 5.50 -15.53 25.20
N ALA A 100 6.54 -15.03 24.52
CA ALA A 100 7.83 -15.71 24.41
C ALA A 100 8.64 -15.63 25.71
N GLY A 101 8.58 -14.51 26.43
CA GLY A 101 9.25 -14.33 27.72
C GLY A 101 8.52 -14.93 28.94
N ALA A 102 7.35 -15.52 28.75
CA ALA A 102 6.54 -16.16 29.80
C ALA A 102 6.72 -17.71 29.87
N LYS A 103 7.70 -18.25 29.14
CA LYS A 103 8.12 -19.66 29.17
C LYS A 103 9.48 -19.78 29.82
#